data_AF-A0AAV6P9I4-F1
#
_entry.id   AF-A0AAV6P9I4-F1
#
_cell.length_a   1.000
_cell.length_b   1.000
_cell.length_c   1.000
_cell.angle_alpha   90.00
_cell.angle_beta   90.00
_cell.angle_gamma   90.00
#
_symmetry.space_group_name_H-M   'P 1'
#
loop_
_entity.id
_entity.type
_entity.pdbx_description
1 polymer ?
#
loop_
_entity_poly.entity_id
_entity_poly.type
_entity_poly.pdbx_seq_one_letter_code
_entity_poly.pdbx_strand_id
1 'polypeptide(L)'
;MAEEILGKSVQQLKKERTIAKSSFTRQANFISRGASSMLQVELKEEFIKLSDCFRKMLDANEDYRIGLEADIKTEDEDAGLDVQQEADIDKSVKEGETKLKEIRDIVQTNLWSKYGGSELPVAILEAEKANDKAADVPVESANLEGYEVHLVLLDKRIKEAISAMSTWERWIPVELKDELGGRVKDLRASYYRLELRKAEFATARTINEQGTGVKLLPQPATFTPIITYRLHPDYISSRWM
;
A
#
# COMPACT_ATOMS: atom_id res chain seq x y z
N MET A 1 -40.41 -1.36 -19.04
CA MET A 1 -40.23 -2.79 -18.70
C MET A 1 -38.76 -3.10 -18.48
N ALA A 2 -38.40 -4.11 -17.71
CA ALA A 2 -37.01 -4.52 -17.45
C ALA A 2 -36.22 -4.79 -18.73
N GLU A 3 -36.86 -5.40 -19.73
CA GLU A 3 -36.25 -5.68 -21.04
C GLU A 3 -35.85 -4.40 -21.79
N GLU A 4 -36.54 -3.27 -21.57
CA GLU A 4 -36.24 -1.99 -22.20
C GLU A 4 -35.06 -1.28 -21.51
N ILE A 5 -34.89 -1.48 -20.20
CA ILE A 5 -33.84 -0.80 -19.41
C ILE A 5 -32.54 -1.61 -19.42
N LEU A 6 -32.63 -2.91 -19.18
CA LEU A 6 -31.47 -3.78 -18.96
C LEU A 6 -31.24 -4.78 -20.11
N GLY A 7 -32.11 -4.81 -21.12
CA GLY A 7 -32.03 -5.78 -22.21
C GLY A 7 -32.29 -7.22 -21.78
N LYS A 8 -32.83 -7.43 -20.58
CA LYS A 8 -33.05 -8.74 -19.95
C LYS A 8 -34.39 -8.78 -19.22
N SER A 9 -35.03 -9.94 -19.20
CA SER A 9 -36.25 -10.12 -18.41
C SER A 9 -35.94 -10.31 -16.91
N VAL A 10 -36.89 -9.98 -16.04
CA VAL A 10 -36.75 -10.21 -14.58
C VAL A 10 -36.43 -11.67 -14.25
N GLN A 11 -36.94 -12.63 -15.03
CA GLN A 11 -36.60 -14.06 -14.85
C GLN A 11 -35.13 -14.36 -15.19
N GLN A 12 -34.59 -13.73 -16.23
CA GLN A 12 -33.16 -13.85 -16.57
C GLN A 12 -32.30 -13.23 -15.47
N LEU A 13 -32.66 -12.03 -14.99
CA LEU A 13 -31.96 -11.33 -13.90
C LEU A 13 -31.96 -12.16 -12.61
N LYS A 14 -33.08 -12.77 -12.26
CA LYS A 14 -33.19 -13.69 -11.11
C LYS A 14 -32.25 -14.90 -11.24
N LYS A 15 -32.12 -15.45 -12.45
CA LYS A 15 -31.22 -16.56 -12.74
C LYS A 15 -29.76 -16.13 -12.61
N GLU A 16 -29.39 -14.98 -13.15
CA GLU A 16 -28.04 -14.41 -13.06
C GLU A 16 -27.64 -14.15 -11.59
N ARG A 17 -28.53 -13.54 -10.81
CA ARG A 17 -28.39 -13.35 -9.36
C ARG A 17 -28.09 -14.67 -8.65
N THR A 18 -28.85 -15.72 -8.96
CA THR A 18 -28.66 -17.06 -8.37
C THR A 18 -27.29 -17.65 -8.73
N ILE A 19 -26.86 -17.50 -9.98
CA ILE A 19 -25.55 -17.96 -10.45
C ILE A 19 -24.42 -17.21 -9.74
N ALA A 20 -24.53 -15.88 -9.63
CA ALA A 20 -23.54 -15.04 -8.97
C ALA A 20 -23.40 -15.41 -7.47
N LYS A 21 -24.53 -15.56 -6.76
CA LYS A 21 -24.56 -16.00 -5.35
C LYS A 21 -23.91 -17.37 -5.17
N SER A 22 -24.21 -18.31 -6.07
CA SER A 22 -23.63 -19.66 -6.05
C SER A 22 -22.11 -19.62 -6.29
N SER A 23 -21.65 -18.81 -7.24
CA SER A 23 -20.22 -18.63 -7.54
C SER A 23 -19.47 -18.07 -6.33
N PHE A 24 -19.97 -16.98 -5.73
CA PHE A 24 -19.40 -16.41 -4.50
C PHE A 24 -19.35 -17.43 -3.36
N THR A 25 -20.44 -18.17 -3.13
CA THR A 25 -20.51 -19.18 -2.07
C THR A 25 -19.50 -20.31 -2.29
N ARG A 26 -19.34 -20.79 -3.53
CA ARG A 26 -18.36 -21.84 -3.87
C ARG A 26 -16.93 -21.35 -3.62
N GLN A 27 -16.61 -20.14 -4.04
CA GLN A 27 -15.30 -19.54 -3.84
C GLN A 27 -14.99 -19.33 -2.34
N ALA A 28 -15.96 -18.86 -1.57
CA ALA A 28 -15.83 -18.70 -0.12
C ALA A 28 -15.53 -20.04 0.56
N ASN A 29 -16.29 -21.08 0.21
CA ASN A 29 -16.09 -22.44 0.75
C ASN A 29 -14.76 -23.06 0.34
N PHE A 30 -14.29 -22.78 -0.88
CA PHE A 30 -12.98 -23.23 -1.35
C PHE A 30 -11.86 -22.67 -0.46
N ILE A 31 -11.88 -21.36 -0.19
CA ILE A 31 -10.89 -20.71 0.68
C ILE A 31 -11.01 -21.22 2.12
N SER A 32 -12.23 -21.31 2.69
CA SER A 32 -12.42 -21.81 4.06
C SER A 32 -11.80 -23.18 4.29
N ARG A 33 -11.82 -24.05 3.28
CA ARG A 33 -11.30 -25.42 3.39
C ARG A 33 -9.80 -25.52 3.08
N GLY A 34 -9.28 -24.65 2.21
CA GLY A 34 -7.92 -24.75 1.69
C GLY A 34 -6.92 -23.72 2.24
N ALA A 35 -7.36 -22.67 2.95
CA ALA A 35 -6.50 -21.56 3.35
C ALA A 35 -5.26 -21.99 4.15
N SER A 36 -5.38 -23.04 4.96
CA SER A 36 -4.26 -23.57 5.75
C SER A 36 -3.18 -24.26 4.92
N SER A 37 -3.50 -24.76 3.72
CA SER A 37 -2.54 -25.46 2.84
C SER A 37 -2.05 -24.61 1.66
N MET A 38 -2.71 -23.50 1.36
CA MET A 38 -2.32 -22.60 0.27
C MET A 38 -1.04 -21.83 0.58
N LEU A 39 -0.26 -21.57 -0.46
CA LEU A 39 0.88 -20.65 -0.45
C LEU A 39 0.40 -19.20 -0.34
N GLN A 40 1.31 -18.30 0.04
CA GLN A 40 1.02 -16.87 0.17
C GLN A 40 0.39 -16.26 -1.10
N VAL A 41 0.95 -16.57 -2.27
CA VAL A 41 0.49 -16.04 -3.56
C VAL A 41 -0.90 -16.58 -3.90
N GLU A 42 -1.09 -17.89 -3.77
CA GLU A 42 -2.37 -18.56 -4.00
C GLU A 42 -3.46 -17.97 -3.11
N LEU A 43 -3.20 -17.82 -1.81
CA LEU A 43 -4.19 -17.30 -0.87
C LEU A 43 -4.59 -15.84 -1.19
N LYS A 44 -3.64 -15.01 -1.63
CA LYS A 44 -3.92 -13.64 -2.10
C LYS A 44 -4.75 -13.65 -3.39
N GLU A 45 -4.39 -14.49 -4.36
CA GLU A 45 -5.12 -14.62 -5.64
C GLU A 45 -6.56 -15.13 -5.42
N GLU A 46 -6.73 -16.14 -4.59
CA GLU A 46 -8.06 -16.70 -4.29
C GLU A 46 -8.94 -15.69 -3.56
N PHE A 47 -8.37 -14.85 -2.68
CA PHE A 47 -9.11 -13.75 -2.05
C PHE A 47 -9.50 -12.65 -3.04
N ILE A 48 -8.65 -12.35 -4.04
CA ILE A 48 -9.00 -11.44 -5.14
C ILE A 48 -10.18 -12.01 -5.93
N LYS A 49 -10.12 -13.30 -6.32
CA LYS A 49 -11.23 -13.99 -7.01
C LYS A 49 -12.52 -13.94 -6.20
N LEU A 50 -12.45 -14.17 -4.89
CA LEU A 50 -13.61 -14.04 -4.00
C LEU A 50 -14.20 -12.63 -4.02
N SER A 51 -13.35 -11.61 -3.93
CA SER A 51 -13.75 -10.21 -3.94
C SER A 51 -14.44 -9.84 -5.25
N ASP A 52 -13.96 -10.37 -6.38
CA ASP A 52 -14.60 -10.19 -7.69
C ASP A 52 -15.94 -10.93 -7.79
N CYS A 53 -16.04 -12.16 -7.27
CA CYS A 53 -17.30 -12.88 -7.18
C CYS A 53 -18.32 -12.13 -6.29
N PHE A 54 -17.87 -11.54 -5.19
CA PHE A 54 -18.71 -10.73 -4.31
C PHE A 54 -19.24 -9.49 -5.03
N ARG A 55 -18.38 -8.75 -5.73
CA ARG A 55 -18.79 -7.59 -6.53
C ARG A 55 -19.85 -7.96 -7.58
N LYS A 56 -19.60 -9.02 -8.35
CA LYS A 56 -20.58 -9.53 -9.33
C LYS A 56 -21.91 -9.94 -8.70
N MET A 57 -21.88 -10.45 -7.47
CA MET A 57 -23.10 -10.76 -6.73
C MET A 57 -23.85 -9.49 -6.31
N LEU A 58 -23.15 -8.43 -5.89
CA LEU A 58 -23.77 -7.13 -5.63
C LEU A 58 -24.39 -6.55 -6.89
N ASP A 59 -23.63 -6.52 -8.00
CA ASP A 59 -24.11 -6.03 -9.29
C ASP A 59 -25.37 -6.79 -9.74
N ALA A 60 -25.36 -8.13 -9.65
CA ALA A 60 -26.52 -8.94 -10.03
C ALA A 60 -27.73 -8.80 -9.08
N ASN A 61 -27.52 -8.43 -7.81
CA ASN A 61 -28.62 -8.07 -6.92
C ASN A 61 -29.23 -6.72 -7.34
N GLU A 62 -28.39 -5.76 -7.69
CA GLU A 62 -28.82 -4.42 -8.11
C GLU A 62 -29.52 -4.44 -9.47
N ASP A 63 -28.97 -5.15 -10.46
CA ASP A 63 -29.64 -5.35 -11.75
C ASP A 63 -31.02 -6.00 -11.57
N TYR A 64 -31.14 -6.96 -10.63
CA TYR A 64 -32.42 -7.58 -10.31
C TYR A 64 -33.39 -6.59 -9.64
N ARG A 65 -32.91 -5.73 -8.74
CA ARG A 65 -33.69 -4.64 -8.13
C ARG A 65 -34.23 -3.70 -9.21
N ILE A 66 -33.34 -3.18 -10.06
CA ILE A 66 -33.68 -2.26 -11.16
C ILE A 66 -34.70 -2.92 -12.10
N GLY A 67 -34.51 -4.20 -12.45
CA GLY A 67 -35.46 -4.93 -13.30
C GLY A 67 -36.85 -5.07 -12.67
N LEU A 68 -36.93 -5.41 -11.37
CA LEU A 68 -38.21 -5.49 -10.67
C LEU A 68 -38.92 -4.13 -10.63
N GLU A 69 -38.20 -3.05 -10.30
CA GLU A 69 -38.77 -1.71 -10.31
C GLU A 69 -39.27 -1.29 -11.69
N ALA A 70 -38.53 -1.65 -12.76
CA ALA A 70 -38.89 -1.31 -14.13
C ALA A 70 -40.18 -1.99 -14.60
N ASP A 71 -40.48 -3.20 -14.11
CA ASP A 71 -41.72 -3.91 -14.41
C ASP A 71 -42.88 -3.38 -13.55
N ILE A 72 -42.64 -3.04 -12.28
CA ILE A 72 -43.67 -2.43 -11.42
C ILE A 72 -44.09 -1.05 -11.96
N LYS A 73 -43.13 -0.20 -12.32
CA LYS A 73 -43.38 1.16 -12.84
C LYS A 73 -44.11 1.18 -14.18
N THR A 74 -44.12 0.07 -14.93
CA THR A 74 -44.97 -0.04 -16.12
C THR A 74 -46.45 -0.26 -15.80
N GLU A 75 -46.76 -0.80 -14.62
CA GLU A 75 -48.14 -1.03 -14.17
C GLU A 75 -48.65 0.14 -13.31
N ASP A 76 -47.78 0.69 -12.45
CA ASP A 76 -48.06 1.83 -11.58
C ASP A 76 -46.78 2.66 -11.36
N GLU A 77 -46.74 3.88 -11.90
CA GLU A 77 -45.55 4.74 -11.91
C GLU A 77 -45.07 5.12 -10.50
N ASP A 78 -45.98 5.16 -9.52
CA ASP A 78 -45.69 5.49 -8.11
C ASP A 78 -45.44 4.25 -7.23
N ALA A 79 -45.61 3.03 -7.76
CA ALA A 79 -45.40 1.81 -7.01
C ALA A 79 -43.91 1.45 -6.89
N GLY A 80 -43.51 1.07 -5.67
CA GLY A 80 -42.18 0.55 -5.35
C GLY A 80 -42.18 -0.97 -5.15
N LEU A 81 -40.99 -1.52 -4.88
CA LEU A 81 -40.84 -2.93 -4.53
C LEU A 81 -41.67 -3.30 -3.29
N ASP A 82 -42.22 -4.51 -3.29
CA ASP A 82 -42.87 -5.02 -2.11
C ASP A 82 -41.84 -5.30 -0.99
N VAL A 83 -42.33 -5.32 0.26
CA VAL A 83 -41.48 -5.50 1.45
C VAL A 83 -40.71 -6.83 1.40
N GLN A 84 -41.27 -7.87 0.79
CA GLN A 84 -40.67 -9.19 0.71
C GLN A 84 -39.53 -9.24 -0.32
N GLN A 85 -39.68 -8.54 -1.46
CA GLN A 85 -38.66 -8.39 -2.50
C GLN A 85 -37.45 -7.61 -1.97
N GLU A 86 -37.69 -6.46 -1.34
CA GLU A 86 -36.63 -5.64 -0.77
C GLU A 86 -35.87 -6.40 0.32
N ALA A 87 -36.60 -7.06 1.24
CA ALA A 87 -36.00 -7.84 2.30
C ALA A 87 -35.16 -9.02 1.78
N ASP A 88 -35.55 -9.67 0.68
CA ASP A 88 -34.76 -10.77 0.09
C ASP A 88 -33.44 -10.28 -0.53
N ILE A 89 -33.48 -9.13 -1.21
CA ILE A 89 -32.29 -8.51 -1.80
C ILE A 89 -31.33 -8.09 -0.69
N ASP A 90 -31.82 -7.34 0.30
CA ASP A 90 -31.04 -6.86 1.44
C ASP A 90 -30.44 -7.99 2.26
N LYS A 91 -31.22 -9.06 2.50
CA LYS A 91 -30.72 -10.25 3.19
C LYS A 91 -29.55 -10.86 2.42
N SER A 92 -29.66 -10.98 1.10
CA SER A 92 -28.59 -11.54 0.27
C SER A 92 -27.30 -10.69 0.31
N VAL A 93 -27.42 -9.37 0.33
CA VAL A 93 -26.28 -8.46 0.49
C VAL A 93 -25.62 -8.65 1.85
N LYS A 94 -26.40 -8.61 2.95
CA LYS A 94 -25.89 -8.75 4.33
C LYS A 94 -25.24 -10.11 4.59
N GLU A 95 -25.83 -11.18 4.08
CA GLU A 95 -25.23 -12.53 4.13
C GLU A 95 -23.88 -12.56 3.40
N GLY A 96 -23.82 -11.92 2.22
CA GLY A 96 -22.61 -11.78 1.43
C GLY A 96 -21.50 -11.02 2.14
N GLU A 97 -21.81 -9.85 2.71
CA GLU A 97 -20.87 -9.01 3.45
C GLU A 97 -20.31 -9.73 4.68
N THR A 98 -21.20 -10.36 5.45
CA THR A 98 -20.84 -11.17 6.61
C THR A 98 -19.89 -12.28 6.18
N LYS A 99 -20.22 -12.99 5.11
CA LYS A 99 -19.38 -14.09 4.62
C LYS A 99 -18.04 -13.61 4.10
N LEU A 100 -17.99 -12.51 3.36
CA LEU A 100 -16.74 -11.93 2.88
C LEU A 100 -15.83 -11.54 4.04
N LYS A 101 -16.40 -10.95 5.09
CA LYS A 101 -15.66 -10.60 6.32
C LYS A 101 -15.06 -11.85 6.98
N GLU A 102 -15.86 -12.91 7.18
CA GLU A 102 -15.35 -14.18 7.73
C GLU A 102 -14.17 -14.73 6.93
N ILE A 103 -14.27 -14.75 5.59
CA ILE A 103 -13.18 -15.26 4.77
C ILE A 103 -11.96 -14.33 4.82
N ARG A 104 -12.17 -13.01 4.86
CA ARG A 104 -11.09 -12.04 5.04
C ARG A 104 -10.33 -12.30 6.33
N ASP A 105 -11.02 -12.60 7.43
CA ASP A 105 -10.41 -12.88 8.72
C ASP A 105 -9.59 -14.19 8.68
N ILE A 106 -10.10 -15.23 7.99
CA ILE A 106 -9.36 -16.49 7.75
C ILE A 106 -8.08 -16.22 6.94
N VAL A 107 -8.19 -15.45 5.86
CA VAL A 107 -7.05 -15.11 4.99
C VAL A 107 -6.03 -14.28 5.74
N GLN A 108 -6.47 -13.25 6.46
CA GLN A 108 -5.62 -12.41 7.29
C GLN A 108 -4.86 -13.25 8.32
N THR A 109 -5.56 -14.11 9.05
CA THR A 109 -4.95 -14.99 10.07
C THR A 109 -3.84 -15.84 9.45
N ASN A 110 -4.11 -16.50 8.32
CA ASN A 110 -3.13 -17.37 7.66
C ASN A 110 -1.93 -16.59 7.09
N LEU A 111 -2.19 -15.47 6.42
CA LEU A 111 -1.15 -14.63 5.85
C LEU A 111 -0.25 -14.02 6.94
N TRP A 112 -0.86 -13.56 8.02
CA TRP A 112 -0.13 -12.97 9.13
C TRP A 112 0.67 -14.02 9.89
N SER A 113 0.06 -15.10 10.33
CA SER A 113 0.72 -16.08 11.20
C SER A 113 1.88 -16.80 10.52
N LYS A 114 1.83 -16.98 9.19
CA LYS A 114 2.86 -17.73 8.44
C LYS A 114 3.97 -16.86 7.87
N TYR A 115 3.70 -15.57 7.63
CA TYR A 115 4.59 -14.71 6.84
C TYR A 115 4.72 -13.32 7.47
N GLY A 116 3.62 -12.55 7.51
CA GLY A 116 3.66 -11.15 7.91
C GLY A 116 4.12 -10.93 9.35
N GLY A 117 3.72 -11.82 10.27
CA GLY A 117 4.06 -11.79 11.68
C GLY A 117 5.54 -12.04 11.98
N SER A 118 6.31 -12.55 11.02
CA SER A 118 7.77 -12.61 11.10
C SER A 118 8.44 -11.54 10.23
N GLU A 119 8.03 -11.40 8.97
CA GLU A 119 8.73 -10.56 7.99
C GLU A 119 8.76 -9.08 8.40
N LEU A 120 7.61 -8.52 8.78
CA LEU A 120 7.52 -7.10 9.11
C LEU A 120 8.23 -6.77 10.45
N PRO A 121 7.97 -7.48 11.56
CA PRO A 121 8.68 -7.22 12.81
C PRO A 121 10.20 -7.40 12.71
N VAL A 122 10.68 -8.38 11.93
CA VAL A 122 12.12 -8.57 11.71
C VAL A 122 12.72 -7.41 10.93
N ALA A 123 12.08 -6.96 9.84
CA ALA A 123 12.58 -5.82 9.07
C ALA A 123 12.66 -4.54 9.91
N ILE A 124 11.64 -4.29 10.76
CA ILE A 124 11.65 -3.16 11.70
C ILE A 124 12.79 -3.32 12.72
N LEU A 125 12.94 -4.50 13.33
CA LEU A 125 13.98 -4.76 14.32
C LEU A 125 15.40 -4.60 13.74
N GLU A 126 15.62 -5.02 12.49
CA GLU A 126 16.90 -4.82 11.82
C GLU A 126 17.21 -3.34 11.57
N ALA A 127 16.19 -2.55 11.23
CA ALA A 127 16.32 -1.10 11.09
C ALA A 127 16.58 -0.41 12.44
N GLU A 128 15.91 -0.83 13.51
CA GLU A 128 16.16 -0.34 14.88
C GLU A 128 17.59 -0.63 15.32
N LYS A 129 18.08 -1.87 15.12
CA LYS A 129 19.47 -2.22 15.41
C LYS A 129 20.48 -1.42 14.59
N ALA A 130 20.17 -1.14 13.32
CA ALA A 130 21.02 -0.29 12.48
C ALA A 130 21.02 1.16 12.98
N ASN A 131 19.87 1.64 13.45
CA ASN A 131 19.71 2.97 14.03
C ASN A 131 20.55 3.12 15.31
N ASP A 132 20.46 2.14 16.21
CA ASP A 132 21.22 2.15 17.47
C ASP A 132 22.74 2.14 17.18
N LYS A 133 23.18 1.29 16.26
CA LYS A 133 24.60 1.26 15.83
C LYS A 133 25.08 2.60 15.28
N ALA A 134 24.27 3.27 14.46
CA ALA A 134 24.60 4.60 13.94
C ALA A 134 24.60 5.64 15.07
N ALA A 135 23.65 5.57 16.00
CA ALA A 135 23.56 6.47 17.13
C ALA A 135 24.77 6.38 18.07
N ASP A 136 25.27 5.17 18.30
CA ASP A 136 26.36 4.87 19.22
C ASP A 136 27.75 5.25 18.69
N VAL A 137 27.89 5.65 17.42
CA VAL A 137 29.19 6.07 16.88
C VAL A 137 29.66 7.35 17.58
N PRO A 138 30.84 7.33 18.24
CA PRO A 138 31.39 8.52 18.90
C PRO A 138 31.79 9.59 17.89
N VAL A 139 31.50 10.86 18.22
CA VAL A 139 31.83 12.01 17.38
C VAL A 139 33.32 12.32 17.48
N GLU A 140 34.09 11.68 16.61
CA GLU A 140 35.53 11.87 16.47
C GLU A 140 35.87 11.94 14.98
N SER A 141 36.90 12.72 14.62
CA SER A 141 37.29 12.90 13.21
C SER A 141 37.62 11.59 12.50
N ALA A 142 38.17 10.62 13.23
CA ALA A 142 38.55 9.30 12.72
C ALA A 142 37.33 8.41 12.40
N ASN A 143 36.16 8.72 12.99
CA ASN A 143 34.96 7.89 12.87
C ASN A 143 33.99 8.35 11.78
N LEU A 144 34.26 9.46 11.08
CA LEU A 144 33.35 10.02 10.07
C LEU A 144 33.00 9.01 8.96
N GLU A 145 34.00 8.33 8.40
CA GLU A 145 33.77 7.35 7.33
C GLU A 145 32.93 6.16 7.84
N GLY A 146 33.26 5.64 9.03
CA GLY A 146 32.48 4.58 9.67
C GLY A 146 31.03 5.00 9.94
N TYR A 147 30.83 6.25 10.38
CA TYR A 147 29.50 6.81 10.60
C TYR A 147 28.68 6.88 9.31
N GLU A 148 29.27 7.35 8.22
CA GLU A 148 28.60 7.40 6.91
C GLU A 148 28.20 6.01 6.40
N VAL A 149 29.05 5.00 6.60
CA VAL A 149 28.73 3.60 6.30
C VAL A 149 27.51 3.13 7.11
N HIS A 150 27.45 3.45 8.41
CA HIS A 150 26.31 3.12 9.26
C HIS A 150 25.01 3.82 8.80
N LEU A 151 25.07 5.06 8.35
CA LEU A 151 23.91 5.80 7.82
C LEU A 151 23.38 5.20 6.52
N VAL A 152 24.26 4.81 5.60
CA VAL A 152 23.86 4.13 4.35
C VAL A 152 23.16 2.80 4.66
N LEU A 153 23.70 2.02 5.61
CA LEU A 153 23.06 0.79 6.06
C LEU A 153 21.69 1.05 6.68
N LEU A 154 21.58 2.07 7.55
CA LEU A 154 20.32 2.45 8.18
C LEU A 154 19.26 2.83 7.14
N ASP A 155 19.59 3.69 6.16
CA ASP A 155 18.68 4.08 5.08
C ASP A 155 18.16 2.85 4.32
N LYS A 156 19.06 1.90 3.99
CA LYS A 156 18.68 0.64 3.37
C LYS A 156 17.68 -0.15 4.23
N ARG A 157 17.95 -0.32 5.52
CA ARG A 157 17.06 -1.08 6.43
C ARG A 157 15.72 -0.39 6.64
N ILE A 158 15.68 0.94 6.70
CA ILE A 158 14.43 1.70 6.76
C ILE A 158 13.60 1.47 5.50
N LYS A 159 14.21 1.51 4.31
CA LYS A 159 13.52 1.21 3.04
C LYS A 159 12.96 -0.22 3.02
N GLU A 160 13.71 -1.20 3.51
CA GLU A 160 13.23 -2.58 3.65
C GLU A 160 12.03 -2.68 4.61
N ALA A 161 12.09 -2.04 5.77
CA ALA A 161 10.97 -2.00 6.73
C ALA A 161 9.72 -1.31 6.14
N ILE A 162 9.90 -0.21 5.40
CA ILE A 162 8.80 0.48 4.69
C ILE A 162 8.19 -0.44 3.62
N SER A 163 9.02 -1.12 2.83
CA SER A 163 8.56 -2.06 1.80
C SER A 163 7.77 -3.22 2.40
N ALA A 164 8.27 -3.79 3.51
CA ALA A 164 7.56 -4.83 4.26
C ALA A 164 6.23 -4.30 4.81
N MET A 165 6.21 -3.09 5.38
CA MET A 165 4.98 -2.46 5.88
C MET A 165 3.95 -2.31 4.76
N SER A 166 4.33 -1.78 3.60
CA SER A 166 3.43 -1.64 2.45
C SER A 166 2.92 -2.98 1.90
N THR A 167 3.76 -4.01 1.93
CA THR A 167 3.38 -5.37 1.50
C THR A 167 2.35 -6.00 2.43
N TRP A 168 2.45 -5.72 3.72
CA TRP A 168 1.65 -6.36 4.76
C TRP A 168 0.49 -5.52 5.29
N GLU A 169 0.43 -4.21 5.01
CA GLU A 169 -0.50 -3.24 5.62
C GLU A 169 -1.97 -3.69 5.68
N ARG A 170 -2.46 -4.35 4.63
CA ARG A 170 -3.86 -4.81 4.54
C ARG A 170 -4.15 -6.05 5.38
N TRP A 171 -3.10 -6.74 5.83
CA TRP A 171 -3.12 -8.02 6.52
C TRP A 171 -2.61 -7.92 7.97
N ILE A 172 -2.16 -6.75 8.42
CA ILE A 172 -1.77 -6.53 9.82
C ILE A 172 -3.04 -6.60 10.70
N PRO A 173 -3.05 -7.41 11.79
CA PRO A 173 -4.11 -7.37 12.79
C PRO A 173 -4.32 -5.95 13.32
N VAL A 174 -5.58 -5.59 13.57
CA VAL A 174 -5.94 -4.19 13.90
C VAL A 174 -5.20 -3.71 15.14
N GLU A 175 -5.00 -4.60 16.10
CA GLU A 175 -4.35 -4.36 17.39
C GLU A 175 -2.86 -4.00 17.24
N LEU A 176 -2.21 -4.45 16.16
CA LEU A 176 -0.78 -4.24 15.92
C LEU A 176 -0.50 -3.08 14.95
N LYS A 177 -1.52 -2.58 14.26
CA LYS A 177 -1.35 -1.65 13.15
C LYS A 177 -0.71 -0.33 13.57
N ASP A 178 -1.17 0.24 14.68
CA ASP A 178 -0.67 1.52 15.18
C ASP A 178 0.74 1.38 15.78
N GLU A 179 1.02 0.29 16.49
CA GLU A 179 2.34 0.02 17.07
C GLU A 179 3.40 -0.11 15.98
N LEU A 180 3.20 -1.03 15.02
CA LEU A 180 4.15 -1.27 13.94
C LEU A 180 4.30 -0.03 13.03
N GLY A 181 3.19 0.65 12.77
CA GLY A 181 3.19 1.92 12.02
C GLY A 181 3.94 3.03 12.74
N GLY A 182 3.82 3.12 14.07
CA GLY A 182 4.55 4.07 14.92
C GLY A 182 6.05 3.84 14.85
N ARG A 183 6.50 2.60 15.02
CA ARG A 183 7.92 2.22 14.97
C ARG A 183 8.59 2.59 13.63
N VAL A 184 7.90 2.36 12.50
CA VAL A 184 8.41 2.77 11.17
C VAL A 184 8.51 4.30 11.05
N LYS A 185 7.57 5.06 11.63
CA LYS A 185 7.63 6.52 11.65
C LYS A 185 8.79 7.02 12.52
N ASP A 186 8.99 6.42 13.69
CA ASP A 186 10.07 6.78 14.61
C ASP A 186 11.45 6.50 14.01
N LEU A 187 11.60 5.42 13.26
CA LEU A 187 12.82 5.11 12.49
C LEU A 187 13.12 6.21 11.45
N ARG A 188 12.11 6.66 10.69
CA ARG A 188 12.28 7.75 9.73
C ARG A 188 12.71 9.04 10.43
N ALA A 189 12.06 9.40 11.54
CA ALA A 189 12.42 10.57 12.31
C ALA A 189 13.86 10.48 12.85
N SER A 190 14.25 9.31 13.35
CA SER A 190 15.59 9.06 13.88
C SER A 190 16.66 9.16 12.79
N TYR A 191 16.38 8.67 11.58
CA TYR A 191 17.28 8.81 10.44
C TYR A 191 17.57 10.29 10.13
N TYR A 192 16.55 11.15 10.07
CA TYR A 192 16.78 12.59 9.83
C TYR A 192 17.64 13.22 10.92
N ARG A 193 17.41 12.87 12.19
CA ARG A 193 18.24 13.33 13.31
C ARG A 193 19.70 12.90 13.15
N LEU A 194 19.93 11.64 12.77
CA LEU A 194 21.28 11.10 12.58
C LEU A 194 21.95 11.72 11.35
N GLU A 195 21.24 11.95 10.24
CA GLU A 195 21.78 12.67 9.09
C GLU A 195 22.31 14.07 9.49
N LEU A 196 21.61 14.80 10.36
CA LEU A 196 22.07 16.10 10.86
C LEU A 196 23.37 16.01 11.68
N ARG A 197 23.61 14.90 12.39
CA ARG A 197 24.85 14.69 13.14
C ARG A 197 26.10 14.64 12.26
N LYS A 198 25.98 14.47 10.93
CA LYS A 198 27.15 14.60 10.01
C LYS A 198 27.89 15.92 10.20
N ALA A 199 27.17 17.00 10.52
CA ALA A 199 27.78 18.30 10.81
C ALA A 199 28.72 18.25 12.02
N GLU A 200 28.37 17.48 13.06
CA GLU A 200 29.18 17.32 14.27
C GLU A 200 30.51 16.63 13.96
N PHE A 201 30.49 15.56 13.15
CA PHE A 201 31.69 14.88 12.69
C PHE A 201 32.56 15.77 11.80
N ALA A 202 31.95 16.57 10.93
CA ALA A 202 32.67 17.54 10.11
C ALA A 202 33.37 18.60 10.96
N THR A 203 32.70 19.13 12.00
CA THR A 203 33.31 20.06 12.96
C THR A 203 34.47 19.41 13.72
N ALA A 204 34.31 18.17 14.19
CA ALA A 204 35.38 17.44 14.88
C ALA A 204 36.63 17.25 13.99
N ARG A 205 36.43 17.00 12.69
CA ARG A 205 37.53 16.92 11.71
C ARG A 205 38.27 18.24 11.56
N THR A 206 37.55 19.35 11.39
CA THR A 206 38.18 20.68 11.25
C THR A 206 38.98 21.08 12.49
N ILE A 207 38.48 20.78 13.69
CA ILE A 207 39.20 21.06 14.95
C ILE A 207 40.50 20.24 15.04
N ASN A 208 40.46 18.96 14.67
CA ASN A 208 41.66 18.10 14.68
C ASN A 208 42.72 18.57 13.67
N GLU A 209 42.30 18.96 12.47
CA GLU A 209 43.17 19.53 11.43
C GLU A 209 43.82 20.85 11.88
N GLN A 210 43.08 21.70 12.61
CA GLN A 210 43.61 22.95 13.17
C GLN A 210 44.58 22.71 14.36
N GLY A 211 44.33 21.70 15.18
CA GLY A 211 45.15 21.35 16.35
C GLY A 211 46.47 20.64 16.00
N THR A 212 46.54 19.93 14.87
CA THR A 212 47.74 19.20 14.42
C THR A 212 48.72 20.06 13.62
N GLY A 213 48.42 21.35 13.37
CA GLY A 213 49.30 22.25 12.61
C GLY A 213 49.48 21.87 11.14
N VAL A 214 48.72 20.90 10.63
CA VAL A 214 48.71 20.54 9.21
C VAL A 214 47.75 21.50 8.50
N LYS A 215 48.29 22.65 8.08
CA LYS A 215 47.64 23.47 7.05
C LYS A 215 47.50 22.62 5.79
N LEU A 216 46.29 22.16 5.48
CA LEU A 216 45.95 21.82 4.11
C LEU A 216 46.18 23.09 3.28
N LEU A 217 47.19 23.04 2.41
CA LEU A 217 47.37 24.04 1.36
C LEU A 217 46.04 24.16 0.60
N PRO A 218 45.59 25.39 0.27
CA PRO A 218 44.36 25.57 -0.47
C PRO A 218 44.44 24.76 -1.76
N GLN A 219 43.48 23.86 -1.98
CA GLN A 219 43.31 23.25 -3.30
C GLN A 219 43.19 24.39 -4.31
N PRO A 220 43.97 24.39 -5.40
CA PRO A 220 43.79 25.39 -6.45
C PRO A 220 42.38 25.21 -7.01
N ALA A 221 41.61 26.29 -7.00
CA ALA A 221 40.29 26.33 -7.62
C ALA A 221 40.41 25.81 -9.05
N THR A 222 39.72 24.71 -9.35
CA THR A 222 39.52 24.28 -10.72
C THR A 222 38.75 25.38 -11.44
N PHE A 223 39.45 26.07 -12.35
CA PHE A 223 38.87 27.00 -13.29
C PHE A 223 37.80 26.26 -14.11
N THR A 224 36.53 26.45 -13.78
CA THR A 224 35.45 26.24 -14.75
C THR A 224 35.42 27.45 -15.67
N PRO A 225 35.71 27.33 -16.98
CA PRO A 225 35.57 28.45 -17.88
C PRO A 225 34.09 28.84 -17.98
N ILE A 226 33.79 30.07 -17.63
CA ILE A 226 32.48 30.69 -17.91
C ILE A 226 32.40 30.87 -19.42
N ILE A 227 31.57 30.06 -20.09
CA ILE A 227 31.19 30.29 -21.49
C ILE A 227 30.19 31.46 -21.49
N THR A 228 30.70 32.67 -21.68
CA THR A 228 29.86 33.83 -22.04
C THR A 228 29.41 33.70 -23.49
N TYR A 229 28.14 33.37 -23.70
CA TYR A 229 27.51 33.57 -25.00
C TYR A 229 27.33 35.07 -25.23
N ARG A 230 28.10 35.66 -26.16
CA ARG A 230 27.74 36.94 -26.77
C ARG A 230 26.57 36.69 -27.71
N LEU A 231 25.38 37.11 -27.33
CA LEU A 231 24.28 37.27 -28.27
C LEU A 231 24.67 38.37 -29.24
N HIS A 232 24.95 37.99 -30.49
CA HIS A 232 25.04 38.93 -31.59
C HIS A 232 23.61 39.36 -31.95
N PRO A 233 23.28 40.65 -31.90
CA PRO A 233 22.02 41.12 -32.47
C PRO A 233 22.21 41.14 -33.98
N ASP A 234 21.40 40.37 -34.69
CA ASP A 234 20.97 40.59 -36.08
C ASP A 234 20.61 39.23 -36.69
N TYR A 235 19.32 38.90 -36.67
CA TYR A 235 18.55 38.72 -37.91
C TYR A 235 17.10 38.39 -37.55
N ILE A 236 16.25 39.39 -37.76
CA ILE A 236 14.83 39.22 -38.05
C ILE A 236 14.73 38.34 -39.30
N SER A 237 14.03 37.19 -39.24
CA SER A 237 13.20 36.73 -40.37
C SER A 237 12.35 35.50 -40.01
N SER A 238 11.06 35.73 -39.87
CA SER A 238 9.97 35.02 -40.56
C SER A 238 10.11 33.52 -40.86
N ARG A 239 9.30 32.69 -40.18
CA ARG A 239 8.40 31.73 -40.87
C ARG A 239 7.33 31.14 -39.93
N TRP A 240 6.14 31.71 -40.10
CA TRP A 240 4.78 31.16 -40.08
C TRP A 240 4.50 29.69 -39.72
N MET A 241 3.35 29.58 -39.05
CA MET A 241 2.36 28.50 -38.96
C MET A 241 2.63 27.36 -37.99
#